data_AF-A0A954G2I1-F1
#
_entry.id   AF-A0A954G2I1-F1
#
_cell.length_a   1.000
_cell.length_b   1.000
_cell.length_c   1.000
_cell.angle_alpha   90.00
_cell.angle_beta   90.00
_cell.angle_gamma   90.00
#
_symmetry.space_group_name_H-M   'P 1'
#
loop_
_entity.id
_entity.type
_entity.pdbx_description
1 polymer ?
#
loop_
_entity_poly.entity_id
_entity_poly.type
_entity_poly.pdbx_seq_one_letter_code
_entity_poly.pdbx_strand_id
1 'polypeptide(L)'
;MSRRTAQGETGFGSDSFLDIVANIVGILIILIVIAGIKMSQAPVTVAENQEAVPVQPEIIDQDLKAFLPKIVPEPPPSPVLALEPQEPKPFVPQKPKIIYQQPSQELLDEVQKVEQELAQLDQAMQSRKAGAAEINIRKQEVSGKVLSMVSQVNQKSDQLEQEYRQLLSLVDTTKETKERLERVVSQARKVSEPQEQIKELKHRLTPVSQLVTDKEWHFLLSENRVSYVPINELLMELKDQVMKRGSWLAKYREHHGKVGPYRGYTMDYIVERQALSALDQLSNGGSGGFRVGVST
;
A
#
# COMPACT_ATOMS: atom_id res chain seq x y z
N MET A 1 -11.66 19.25 56.46
CA MET A 1 -10.50 18.34 56.47
C MET A 1 -10.87 17.08 55.71
N SER A 2 -10.72 17.09 54.39
CA SER A 2 -11.03 15.93 53.53
C SER A 2 -9.72 15.27 53.13
N ARG A 3 -9.55 14.01 53.55
CA ARG A 3 -8.33 13.22 53.37
C ARG A 3 -8.34 12.63 51.96
N ARG A 4 -7.58 13.24 51.05
CA ARG A 4 -7.31 12.70 49.71
C ARG A 4 -6.44 11.44 49.84
N THR A 5 -7.01 10.30 49.53
CA THR A 5 -6.30 9.02 49.35
C THR A 5 -5.49 9.08 48.06
N ALA A 6 -4.17 8.91 48.19
CA ALA A 6 -3.27 8.68 47.06
C ALA A 6 -3.53 7.26 46.54
N GLN A 7 -4.16 7.16 45.37
CA GLN A 7 -4.33 5.92 44.64
C GLN A 7 -3.09 5.73 43.75
N GLY A 8 -2.43 4.60 43.93
CA GLY A 8 -1.08 4.31 43.49
C GLY A 8 -0.84 4.43 41.99
N GLU A 9 0.40 4.83 41.69
CA GLU A 9 1.05 4.98 40.39
C GLU A 9 1.27 3.62 39.70
N THR A 10 0.19 2.93 39.29
CA THR A 10 0.30 1.70 38.45
C THR A 10 -0.33 1.83 37.07
N GLY A 11 -0.79 3.03 36.67
CA GLY A 11 -1.52 3.25 35.42
C GLY A 11 -0.70 3.77 34.24
N PHE A 12 0.59 4.09 34.41
CA PHE A 12 1.35 4.86 33.40
C PHE A 12 2.20 4.02 32.43
N GLY A 13 2.24 2.70 32.58
CA GLY A 13 3.07 1.81 31.74
C GLY A 13 2.32 0.72 30.99
N SER A 14 1.13 0.30 31.45
CA SER A 14 0.36 -0.76 30.80
C SER A 14 -0.33 -0.28 29.52
N ASP A 15 -0.82 0.96 29.50
CA ASP A 15 -1.58 1.53 28.39
C ASP A 15 -0.69 1.68 27.15
N SER A 16 0.51 2.26 27.31
CA SER A 16 1.47 2.40 26.21
C SER A 16 2.03 1.06 25.71
N PHE A 17 2.19 0.04 26.57
CA PHE A 17 2.59 -1.30 26.10
C PHE A 17 1.48 -1.97 25.30
N LEU A 18 0.23 -1.86 25.77
CA LEU A 18 -0.93 -2.40 25.08
C LEU A 18 -1.14 -1.71 23.73
N ASP A 19 -0.94 -0.39 23.65
CA ASP A 19 -0.98 0.37 22.40
C ASP A 19 0.10 -0.08 21.41
N ILE A 20 1.33 -0.32 21.88
CA ILE A 20 2.42 -0.83 21.04
C ILE A 20 2.12 -2.24 20.54
N VAL A 21 1.66 -3.14 21.42
CA VAL A 21 1.32 -4.52 21.04
C VAL A 21 0.11 -4.54 20.10
N ALA A 22 -0.92 -3.73 20.35
CA ALA A 22 -2.09 -3.62 19.50
C ALA A 22 -1.72 -3.13 18.10
N ASN A 23 -0.82 -2.16 17.99
CA ASN A 23 -0.33 -1.67 16.69
C ASN A 23 0.48 -2.75 15.95
N ILE A 24 1.37 -3.47 16.64
CA ILE A 24 2.16 -4.57 16.05
C ILE A 24 1.26 -5.71 15.57
N VAL A 25 0.32 -6.14 16.40
CA VAL A 25 -0.63 -7.22 16.05
C VAL A 25 -1.55 -6.78 14.92
N GLY A 26 -2.00 -5.53 14.90
CA GLY A 26 -2.79 -4.96 13.82
C GLY A 26 -2.07 -5.03 12.47
N ILE A 27 -0.81 -4.60 12.42
CA ILE A 27 0.01 -4.70 11.21
C ILE A 27 0.19 -6.17 10.78
N LEU A 28 0.44 -7.08 11.72
CA LEU A 28 0.60 -8.51 11.42
C LEU A 28 -0.66 -9.13 10.79
N ILE A 29 -1.85 -8.82 11.33
CA ILE A 29 -3.12 -9.33 10.80
C ILE A 29 -3.34 -8.82 9.37
N ILE A 30 -3.10 -7.53 9.13
CA ILE A 30 -3.23 -6.93 7.79
C ILE A 30 -2.28 -7.61 6.79
N LEU A 31 -1.03 -7.86 7.17
CA LEU A 31 -0.05 -8.52 6.32
C LEU A 31 -0.43 -9.96 5.96
N ILE A 32 -0.94 -10.74 6.93
CA ILE A 32 -1.40 -12.11 6.70
C ILE A 32 -2.59 -12.14 5.73
N VAL A 33 -3.55 -11.23 5.92
CA VAL A 33 -4.73 -11.13 5.04
C VAL A 33 -4.32 -10.75 3.61
N ILE A 34 -3.42 -9.76 3.45
CA ILE A 34 -2.92 -9.36 2.14
C ILE A 34 -2.15 -10.50 1.46
N ALA A 35 -1.32 -11.23 2.21
CA ALA A 35 -0.59 -12.38 1.67
C ALA A 35 -1.55 -13.51 1.23
N GLY A 36 -2.60 -13.77 2.00
CA GLY A 36 -3.65 -14.74 1.65
C GLY A 36 -4.42 -14.34 0.39
N ILE A 37 -4.78 -13.06 0.27
CA ILE A 37 -5.45 -12.53 -0.92
C ILE A 37 -4.52 -12.61 -2.14
N LYS A 38 -3.24 -12.28 -1.99
CA LYS A 38 -2.25 -12.38 -3.08
C LYS A 38 -2.00 -13.82 -3.54
N MET A 39 -2.01 -14.79 -2.63
CA MET A 39 -1.88 -16.21 -2.98
C MET A 39 -3.13 -16.74 -3.68
N SER A 40 -4.33 -16.26 -3.31
CA SER A 40 -5.58 -16.59 -3.98
C SER A 40 -5.71 -15.98 -5.39
N GLN A 41 -5.05 -14.84 -5.63
CA GLN A 41 -5.05 -14.15 -6.92
C GLN A 41 -3.88 -14.57 -7.84
N ALA A 42 -3.00 -15.46 -7.41
CA ALA A 42 -1.93 -15.98 -8.25
C ALA A 42 -2.54 -16.85 -9.37
N PRO A 43 -2.36 -16.50 -10.67
CA PRO A 43 -2.87 -17.32 -11.75
C PRO A 43 -2.16 -18.67 -11.72
N VAL A 44 -2.94 -19.74 -11.52
CA VAL A 44 -2.47 -21.11 -11.74
C VAL A 44 -2.03 -21.18 -13.19
N THR A 45 -0.71 -21.19 -13.40
CA THR A 45 -0.11 -21.45 -14.71
C THR A 45 -0.44 -22.88 -15.08
N VAL A 46 -1.55 -23.05 -15.80
CA VAL A 46 -1.86 -24.27 -16.53
C VAL A 46 -0.80 -24.38 -17.62
N ALA A 47 0.11 -25.33 -17.43
CA ALA A 47 1.07 -25.72 -18.43
C ALA A 47 0.32 -26.12 -19.71
N GLU A 48 0.49 -25.30 -20.73
CA GLU A 48 0.70 -25.67 -22.14
C GLU A 48 0.05 -26.98 -22.58
N ASN A 49 -1.21 -26.89 -23.00
CA ASN A 49 -1.80 -27.90 -23.86
C ASN A 49 -2.25 -27.22 -25.15
N GLN A 50 -1.34 -27.23 -26.11
CA GLN A 50 -1.54 -27.26 -27.55
C GLN A 50 -2.71 -26.43 -28.10
N GLU A 51 -2.35 -25.32 -28.73
CA GLU A 51 -3.18 -24.60 -29.69
C GLU A 51 -3.73 -25.56 -30.75
N ALA A 52 -4.96 -26.03 -30.55
CA ALA A 52 -5.77 -26.58 -31.61
C ALA A 52 -6.22 -25.42 -32.49
N VAL A 53 -5.53 -25.28 -33.63
CA VAL A 53 -5.91 -24.43 -34.76
C VAL A 53 -7.41 -24.58 -35.04
N PRO A 54 -8.18 -23.48 -35.17
CA PRO A 54 -9.59 -23.58 -35.51
C PRO A 54 -9.72 -24.17 -36.91
N VAL A 55 -10.31 -25.36 -36.99
CA VAL A 55 -10.68 -26.01 -38.25
C VAL A 55 -11.75 -25.13 -38.88
N GLN A 56 -11.36 -24.39 -39.92
CA GLN A 56 -12.29 -23.67 -40.79
C GLN A 56 -13.14 -24.72 -41.51
N PRO A 57 -14.46 -24.49 -41.71
CA PRO A 57 -15.26 -25.36 -42.55
C PRO A 57 -14.76 -25.23 -43.99
N GLU A 58 -14.09 -26.27 -44.49
CA GLU A 58 -13.82 -26.44 -45.91
C GLU A 58 -15.16 -26.52 -46.65
N ILE A 59 -15.44 -25.49 -47.44
CA ILE A 59 -16.55 -25.48 -48.38
C ILE A 59 -16.20 -26.48 -49.48
N ILE A 60 -16.83 -27.66 -49.43
CA ILE A 60 -16.74 -28.69 -50.48
C ILE A 60 -17.66 -28.27 -51.63
N ASP A 61 -17.23 -27.27 -52.41
CA ASP A 61 -17.97 -26.82 -53.61
C ASP A 61 -17.53 -27.55 -54.89
N GLN A 62 -16.64 -28.55 -54.80
CA GLN A 62 -16.02 -29.14 -55.99
C GLN A 62 -16.70 -30.40 -56.55
N ASP A 63 -17.74 -30.94 -55.90
CA ASP A 63 -18.43 -32.16 -56.37
C ASP A 63 -19.82 -31.95 -56.99
N LEU A 64 -20.33 -30.71 -57.06
CA LEU A 64 -21.65 -30.46 -57.66
C LEU A 64 -21.66 -30.41 -59.20
N LYS A 65 -20.51 -30.61 -59.87
CA LYS A 65 -20.44 -30.66 -61.35
C LYS A 65 -20.53 -32.08 -61.93
N ALA A 66 -20.52 -33.12 -61.11
CA ALA A 66 -20.64 -34.51 -61.57
C ALA A 66 -22.09 -34.99 -61.75
N PHE A 67 -23.08 -34.23 -61.27
CA PHE A 67 -24.51 -34.61 -61.28
C PHE A 67 -25.37 -33.82 -62.26
N LEU A 68 -24.78 -33.26 -63.32
CA LEU A 68 -25.59 -32.83 -64.45
C LEU A 68 -25.93 -34.05 -65.31
N PRO A 69 -27.22 -34.41 -65.52
CA PRO A 69 -27.58 -35.42 -66.48
C PRO A 69 -27.06 -34.98 -67.85
N LYS A 70 -26.24 -35.83 -68.47
CA LYS A 70 -25.78 -35.64 -69.84
C LYS A 70 -27.01 -35.70 -70.74
N ILE A 71 -27.45 -34.55 -71.25
CA ILE A 71 -28.51 -34.46 -72.25
C ILE A 71 -27.99 -35.20 -73.48
N VAL A 72 -28.46 -36.44 -73.66
CA VAL A 72 -28.28 -37.19 -74.90
C VAL A 72 -29.11 -36.45 -75.96
N PRO A 73 -28.52 -36.06 -77.11
CA PRO A 73 -29.29 -35.46 -78.18
C PRO A 73 -30.36 -36.44 -78.66
N GLU A 74 -31.60 -35.95 -78.68
CA GLU A 74 -32.77 -36.60 -79.22
C GLU A 74 -32.51 -37.05 -80.68
N PRO A 75 -32.81 -38.31 -81.05
CA PRO A 75 -32.64 -38.76 -82.43
C PRO A 75 -33.57 -37.96 -83.37
N PRO A 76 -33.18 -37.81 -84.66
CA PRO A 76 -33.92 -36.97 -85.60
C PRO A 76 -35.37 -37.46 -85.80
N PRO A 77 -36.31 -36.55 -86.11
CA PRO A 77 -37.70 -36.90 -86.32
C PRO A 77 -37.84 -37.84 -87.51
N SER A 78 -38.43 -39.01 -87.26
CA SER A 78 -38.91 -39.92 -88.30
C SER A 78 -39.87 -39.18 -89.25
N PRO A 79 -39.78 -39.37 -90.57
CA PRO A 79 -40.70 -38.74 -91.51
C PRO A 79 -42.13 -39.20 -91.23
N VAL A 80 -43.03 -38.21 -91.15
CA VAL A 80 -44.48 -38.40 -91.01
C VAL A 80 -44.97 -39.19 -92.24
N LEU A 81 -45.29 -40.45 -92.05
CA LEU A 81 -46.03 -41.24 -93.03
C LEU A 81 -47.47 -40.73 -93.02
N ALA A 82 -47.91 -40.14 -94.14
CA ALA A 82 -49.31 -39.82 -94.37
C ALA A 82 -50.13 -41.11 -94.30
N LEU A 83 -50.97 -41.23 -93.28
CA LEU A 83 -51.95 -42.31 -93.16
C LEU A 83 -53.15 -41.95 -94.06
N GLU A 84 -53.35 -42.74 -95.11
CA GLU A 84 -54.59 -42.76 -95.88
C GLU A 84 -55.80 -43.11 -94.98
N PRO A 85 -57.01 -42.60 -95.25
CA PRO A 85 -58.20 -42.92 -94.47
C PRO A 85 -58.57 -44.41 -94.65
N GLN A 86 -58.26 -45.25 -93.67
CA GLN A 86 -58.79 -46.61 -93.63
C GLN A 86 -60.19 -46.60 -93.00
N GLU A 87 -61.15 -47.18 -93.72
CA GLU A 87 -62.53 -47.36 -93.31
C GLU A 87 -62.65 -48.08 -91.95
N PRO A 88 -63.62 -47.69 -91.09
CA PRO A 88 -63.76 -48.23 -89.76
C PRO A 88 -64.23 -49.69 -89.80
N LYS A 89 -63.33 -50.63 -89.48
CA LYS A 89 -63.72 -51.99 -89.09
C LYS A 89 -64.43 -51.92 -87.73
N PRO A 90 -65.55 -52.65 -87.51
CA PRO A 90 -66.28 -52.63 -86.25
C PRO A 90 -65.36 -53.01 -85.09
N PHE A 91 -65.08 -52.05 -84.22
CA PHE A 91 -64.36 -52.24 -82.98
C PHE A 91 -65.29 -52.96 -82.00
N VAL A 92 -65.15 -54.28 -81.87
CA VAL A 92 -65.76 -55.00 -80.75
C VAL A 92 -64.94 -54.62 -79.51
N PRO A 93 -65.51 -53.96 -78.50
CA PRO A 93 -64.77 -53.63 -77.29
C PRO A 93 -64.41 -54.93 -76.59
N GLN A 94 -63.18 -55.42 -76.81
CA GLN A 94 -62.57 -56.29 -75.83
C GLN A 94 -62.37 -55.42 -74.60
N LYS A 95 -63.29 -55.53 -73.64
CA LYS A 95 -63.08 -55.01 -72.29
C LYS A 95 -61.67 -55.43 -71.90
N PRO A 96 -60.75 -54.50 -71.60
CA PRO A 96 -59.48 -54.91 -71.03
C PRO A 96 -59.85 -55.79 -69.84
N LYS A 97 -59.42 -57.06 -69.86
CA LYS A 97 -59.39 -57.84 -68.63
C LYS A 97 -58.36 -57.12 -67.77
N ILE A 98 -58.84 -56.14 -67.00
CA ILE A 98 -58.11 -55.62 -65.86
C ILE A 98 -58.03 -56.84 -64.95
N ILE A 99 -56.94 -57.57 -65.07
CA ILE A 99 -56.56 -58.54 -64.07
C ILE A 99 -56.20 -57.67 -62.88
N TYR A 100 -57.17 -57.46 -61.99
CA TYR A 100 -56.88 -57.02 -60.63
C TYR A 100 -56.04 -58.14 -60.01
N GLN A 101 -54.72 -58.08 -60.18
CA GLN A 101 -53.84 -58.80 -59.29
C GLN A 101 -54.07 -58.14 -57.94
N GLN A 102 -54.73 -58.87 -57.03
CA GLN A 102 -54.74 -58.47 -55.64
C GLN A 102 -53.27 -58.29 -55.23
N PRO A 103 -52.90 -57.14 -54.65
CA PRO A 103 -51.52 -56.89 -54.26
C PRO A 103 -51.06 -58.08 -53.43
N SER A 104 -49.88 -58.62 -53.76
CA SER A 104 -49.29 -59.71 -53.00
C SER A 104 -49.20 -59.28 -51.54
N GLN A 105 -49.48 -60.20 -50.62
CA GLN A 105 -49.44 -59.90 -49.18
C GLN A 105 -48.10 -59.30 -48.75
N GLU A 106 -47.01 -59.71 -49.40
CA GLU A 106 -45.66 -59.17 -49.19
C GLU A 106 -45.57 -57.65 -49.41
N LEU A 107 -46.21 -57.11 -50.46
CA LEU A 107 -46.18 -55.67 -50.75
C LEU A 107 -47.01 -54.87 -49.74
N LEU A 108 -48.11 -55.45 -49.23
CA LEU A 108 -48.92 -54.82 -48.19
C LEU A 108 -48.16 -54.76 -46.86
N ASP A 109 -47.45 -55.84 -46.51
CA ASP A 109 -46.62 -55.89 -45.31
C ASP A 109 -45.44 -54.89 -45.41
N GLU A 110 -44.86 -54.73 -46.58
CA GLU A 110 -43.78 -53.76 -46.82
C GLU A 110 -44.26 -52.31 -46.72
N VAL A 111 -45.43 -51.98 -47.29
CA VAL A 111 -46.05 -50.66 -47.11
C VAL A 111 -46.33 -50.38 -45.63
N GLN A 112 -46.88 -51.35 -44.88
CA GLN A 112 -47.12 -51.18 -43.44
C GLN A 112 -45.84 -50.94 -42.65
N LYS A 113 -44.74 -51.63 -42.97
CA LYS A 113 -43.43 -51.39 -42.34
C LYS A 113 -42.93 -49.98 -42.63
N VAL A 114 -42.98 -49.54 -43.88
CA VAL A 114 -42.54 -48.19 -44.28
C VAL A 114 -43.39 -47.11 -43.61
N GLU A 115 -44.71 -47.30 -43.50
CA GLU A 115 -45.59 -46.40 -42.76
C GLU A 115 -45.23 -46.33 -41.28
N GLN A 116 -44.91 -47.46 -40.65
CA GLN A 116 -44.43 -47.49 -39.26
C GLN A 116 -43.08 -46.80 -39.09
N GLU A 117 -42.14 -46.99 -40.01
CA GLU A 117 -40.84 -46.31 -39.99
C GLU A 117 -41.00 -44.80 -40.16
N LEU A 118 -41.85 -44.34 -41.08
CA LEU A 118 -42.18 -42.92 -41.24
C LEU A 118 -42.78 -42.33 -39.96
N ALA A 119 -43.74 -43.02 -39.33
CA ALA A 119 -44.33 -42.57 -38.08
C ALA A 119 -43.30 -42.46 -36.95
N GLN A 120 -42.38 -43.43 -36.85
CA GLN A 120 -41.28 -43.38 -35.88
C GLN A 120 -40.32 -42.23 -36.16
N LEU A 121 -39.98 -41.99 -37.43
CA LEU A 121 -39.11 -40.90 -37.85
C LEU A 121 -39.73 -39.53 -37.54
N ASP A 122 -41.03 -39.37 -37.79
CA ASP A 122 -41.77 -38.15 -37.48
C ASP A 122 -41.81 -37.89 -35.97
N GLN A 123 -42.04 -38.92 -35.15
CA GLN A 123 -41.99 -38.80 -33.70
C GLN A 123 -40.57 -38.43 -33.21
N ALA A 124 -39.52 -39.02 -33.81
CA ALA A 124 -38.13 -38.68 -33.52
C ALA A 124 -37.80 -37.23 -33.92
N MET A 125 -38.31 -36.75 -35.06
CA MET A 125 -38.15 -35.36 -35.48
C MET A 125 -38.88 -34.38 -34.55
N GLN A 126 -40.11 -34.70 -34.14
CA GLN A 126 -40.89 -33.86 -33.22
C GLN A 126 -40.22 -33.75 -31.85
N SER A 127 -39.75 -34.87 -31.28
CA SER A 127 -39.01 -34.86 -30.01
C SER A 127 -37.70 -34.07 -30.10
N ARG A 128 -36.95 -34.21 -31.21
CA ARG A 128 -35.74 -33.41 -31.46
C ARG A 128 -36.04 -31.92 -31.60
N LYS A 129 -37.11 -31.54 -32.31
CA LYS A 129 -37.54 -30.13 -32.44
C LYS A 129 -37.95 -29.55 -31.09
N ALA A 130 -38.70 -30.29 -30.28
CA ALA A 130 -39.07 -29.88 -28.93
C ALA A 130 -37.84 -29.69 -28.03
N GLY A 131 -36.90 -30.65 -28.04
CA GLY A 131 -35.65 -30.54 -27.29
C GLY A 131 -34.78 -29.36 -27.75
N ALA A 132 -34.70 -29.09 -29.05
CA ALA A 132 -33.99 -27.93 -29.58
C ALA A 132 -34.62 -26.60 -29.15
N ALA A 133 -35.96 -26.52 -29.10
CA ALA A 133 -36.66 -25.34 -28.60
C ALA A 133 -36.39 -25.10 -27.11
N GLU A 134 -36.39 -26.16 -26.30
CA GLU A 134 -36.07 -26.09 -24.86
C GLU A 134 -34.64 -25.61 -24.61
N ILE A 135 -33.66 -26.17 -25.34
CA ILE A 135 -32.25 -25.74 -25.26
C ILE A 135 -32.10 -24.26 -25.61
N ASN A 136 -32.81 -23.77 -26.63
CA ASN A 136 -32.78 -22.36 -27.02
C ASN A 136 -33.35 -21.44 -25.93
N ILE A 137 -34.47 -21.83 -25.31
CA ILE A 137 -35.05 -21.08 -24.17
C ILE A 137 -34.05 -21.03 -23.02
N ARG A 138 -33.44 -22.17 -22.67
CA ARG A 138 -32.44 -22.24 -21.59
C ARG A 138 -31.20 -21.41 -21.90
N LYS A 139 -30.74 -21.41 -23.15
CA LYS A 139 -29.63 -20.56 -23.62
C LYS A 139 -29.98 -19.07 -23.48
N GLN A 140 -31.19 -18.66 -23.83
CA GLN A 140 -31.65 -17.27 -23.67
C GLN A 140 -31.72 -16.87 -22.19
N GLU A 141 -32.22 -17.75 -21.33
CA GLU A 141 -32.28 -17.50 -19.88
C GLU A 141 -30.87 -17.34 -19.28
N VAL A 142 -29.96 -18.26 -19.60
CA VAL A 142 -28.56 -18.18 -19.14
C VAL A 142 -27.88 -16.94 -19.68
N SER A 143 -28.07 -16.62 -20.96
CA SER A 143 -27.52 -15.40 -21.57
C SER A 143 -28.05 -14.14 -20.88
N GLY A 144 -29.34 -14.11 -20.53
CA GLY A 144 -29.95 -13.00 -19.79
C GLY A 144 -29.36 -12.85 -18.39
N LYS A 145 -29.14 -13.97 -17.68
CA LYS A 145 -28.47 -13.99 -16.37
C LYS A 145 -27.01 -13.53 -16.44
N VAL A 146 -26.27 -13.97 -17.46
CA VAL A 146 -24.88 -13.53 -17.67
C VAL A 146 -24.85 -12.03 -17.95
N LEU A 147 -25.74 -11.53 -18.81
CA LEU A 147 -25.79 -10.11 -19.17
C LEU A 147 -26.12 -9.23 -17.96
N SER A 148 -27.08 -9.65 -17.12
CA SER A 148 -27.41 -8.92 -15.90
C SER A 148 -26.28 -8.98 -14.88
N MET A 149 -25.59 -10.12 -14.75
CA MET A 149 -24.44 -10.24 -13.86
C MET A 149 -23.26 -9.38 -14.32
N VAL A 150 -22.97 -9.34 -15.62
CA VAL A 150 -21.95 -8.45 -16.20
C VAL A 150 -22.32 -6.99 -15.96
N SER A 151 -23.58 -6.61 -16.14
CA SER A 151 -24.05 -5.26 -15.85
C SER A 151 -23.86 -4.88 -14.37
N GLN A 152 -24.17 -5.79 -13.45
CA GLN A 152 -23.96 -5.58 -12.01
C GLN A 152 -22.48 -5.44 -11.65
N VAL A 153 -21.60 -6.25 -12.27
CA VAL A 153 -20.14 -6.15 -12.05
C VAL A 153 -19.61 -4.81 -12.55
N ASN A 154 -20.05 -4.36 -13.73
CA ASN A 154 -19.66 -3.05 -14.26
C ASN A 154 -20.15 -1.92 -13.36
N GLN A 155 -21.42 -1.94 -12.93
CA GLN A 155 -21.96 -0.93 -12.01
C GLN A 155 -21.17 -0.87 -10.69
N LYS A 156 -20.84 -2.01 -10.09
CA LYS A 156 -20.01 -2.05 -8.87
C LYS A 156 -18.60 -1.56 -9.12
N SER A 157 -18.02 -1.86 -10.28
CA SER A 157 -16.68 -1.39 -10.65
C SER A 157 -16.66 0.13 -10.81
N ASP A 158 -17.67 0.71 -11.47
CA ASP A 158 -17.83 2.16 -11.62
C ASP A 158 -18.01 2.84 -10.26
N GLN A 159 -18.83 2.25 -9.37
CA GLN A 159 -19.00 2.74 -7.99
C GLN A 159 -17.69 2.73 -7.21
N LEU A 160 -16.95 1.61 -7.27
CA LEU A 160 -15.67 1.47 -6.59
C LEU A 160 -14.63 2.48 -7.12
N GLU A 161 -14.63 2.73 -8.43
CA GLU A 161 -13.74 3.74 -9.04
C GLU A 161 -14.10 5.15 -8.55
N GLN A 162 -15.39 5.47 -8.44
CA GLN A 162 -15.84 6.75 -7.90
C GLN A 162 -15.42 6.92 -6.42
N GLU A 163 -15.62 5.89 -5.59
CA GLU A 163 -15.20 5.89 -4.18
C GLU A 163 -13.67 6.05 -4.06
N TYR A 164 -12.90 5.36 -4.90
CA TYR A 164 -11.44 5.47 -4.92
C TYR A 164 -10.99 6.89 -5.29
N ARG A 165 -11.63 7.52 -6.29
CA ARG A 165 -11.36 8.91 -6.67
C ARG A 165 -11.70 9.89 -5.54
N GLN A 166 -12.77 9.65 -4.80
CA GLN A 166 -13.13 10.46 -3.62
C GLN A 166 -12.11 10.30 -2.49
N LEU A 167 -11.66 9.08 -2.22
CA LEU A 167 -10.62 8.81 -1.23
C LEU A 167 -9.31 9.52 -1.58
N LEU A 168 -8.89 9.49 -2.85
CA LEU A 168 -7.70 10.21 -3.31
C LEU A 168 -7.83 11.73 -3.10
N SER A 169 -8.98 12.33 -3.44
CA SER A 169 -9.18 13.77 -3.23
C SER A 169 -9.23 14.15 -1.75
N LEU A 170 -9.79 13.30 -0.90
CA LEU A 170 -9.72 13.44 0.56
C LEU A 170 -8.26 13.43 1.05
N VAL A 171 -7.45 12.48 0.58
CA VAL A 171 -6.02 12.44 0.94
C VAL A 171 -5.30 13.72 0.51
N ASP A 172 -5.52 14.20 -0.71
CA ASP A 172 -4.89 15.44 -1.19
C ASP A 172 -5.30 16.66 -0.37
N THR A 173 -6.59 16.78 -0.03
CA THR A 173 -7.07 17.90 0.82
C THR A 173 -6.54 17.82 2.24
N THR A 174 -6.43 16.62 2.84
CA THR A 174 -5.78 16.46 4.15
C THR A 174 -4.31 16.83 4.13
N LYS A 175 -3.60 16.54 3.03
CA LYS A 175 -2.21 16.95 2.86
C LYS A 175 -2.09 18.47 2.73
N GLU A 176 -2.91 19.10 1.90
CA GLU A 176 -2.90 20.56 1.70
C GLU A 176 -3.24 21.31 3.01
N THR A 177 -4.25 20.84 3.75
CA THR A 177 -4.63 21.42 5.03
C THR A 177 -3.53 21.28 6.08
N LYS A 178 -2.83 20.14 6.12
CA LYS A 178 -1.66 19.96 6.99
C LYS A 178 -0.53 20.92 6.64
N GLU A 179 -0.18 21.06 5.36
CA GLU A 179 0.84 22.00 4.90
C GLU A 179 0.46 23.45 5.22
N ARG A 180 -0.82 23.80 5.12
CA ARG A 180 -1.33 25.12 5.53
C ARG A 180 -1.20 25.33 7.04
N LEU A 181 -1.52 24.32 7.84
CA LEU A 181 -1.38 24.38 9.30
C LEU A 181 0.08 24.57 9.70
N GLU A 182 1.00 23.79 9.12
CA GLU A 182 2.44 23.93 9.36
C GLU A 182 2.94 25.34 9.03
N ARG A 183 2.49 25.92 7.90
CA ARG A 183 2.79 27.32 7.55
C ARG A 183 2.29 28.30 8.61
N VAL A 184 1.03 28.20 9.04
CA VAL A 184 0.47 29.09 10.06
C VAL A 184 1.20 28.95 11.40
N VAL A 185 1.50 27.72 11.83
CA VAL A 185 2.26 27.45 13.05
C VAL A 185 3.66 28.06 12.98
N SER A 186 4.34 27.93 11.82
CA SER A 186 5.66 28.53 11.63
C SER A 186 5.62 30.07 11.68
N GLN A 187 4.57 30.70 11.16
CA GLN A 187 4.36 32.14 11.22
C GLN A 187 4.08 32.59 12.67
N ALA A 188 3.21 31.87 13.39
CA ALA A 188 2.92 32.15 14.79
C ALA A 188 4.17 32.05 15.68
N ARG A 189 5.04 31.04 15.45
CA ARG A 189 6.33 30.93 16.15
C ARG A 189 7.24 32.12 15.91
N LYS A 190 7.38 32.58 14.65
CA LYS A 190 8.19 33.76 14.32
C LYS A 190 7.70 35.04 14.98
N VAL A 191 6.39 35.20 15.15
CA VAL A 191 5.80 36.36 15.84
C VAL A 191 5.90 36.25 17.36
N SER A 192 5.89 35.03 17.90
CA SER A 192 5.91 34.75 19.34
C SER A 192 7.32 34.57 19.93
N GLU A 193 8.38 34.50 19.11
CA GLU A 193 9.76 34.58 19.61
C GLU A 193 9.93 35.94 20.31
N PRO A 194 10.23 35.96 21.62
CA PRO A 194 10.45 37.20 22.33
C PRO A 194 11.63 37.92 21.68
N GLN A 195 11.39 39.05 21.01
CA GLN A 195 12.46 39.95 20.63
C GLN A 195 13.26 40.25 21.90
N GLU A 196 14.54 39.89 21.94
CA GLU A 196 15.43 40.14 23.07
C GLU A 196 15.38 41.64 23.38
N GLN A 197 14.62 42.00 24.41
CA GLN A 197 14.49 43.38 24.83
C GLN A 197 15.84 43.78 25.43
N ILE A 198 16.64 44.51 24.66
CA ILE A 198 17.90 45.11 25.09
C ILE A 198 17.58 46.03 26.27
N LYS A 199 17.83 45.55 27.50
CA LYS A 199 17.72 46.35 28.71
C LYS A 199 18.98 47.18 28.85
N GLU A 200 18.86 48.48 28.62
CA GLU A 200 19.93 49.44 28.83
C GLU A 200 20.29 49.47 30.34
N LEU A 201 21.47 48.95 30.69
CA LEU A 201 21.98 48.98 32.06
C LEU A 201 22.58 50.36 32.35
N LYS A 202 21.81 51.24 33.01
CA LYS A 202 22.30 52.55 33.47
C LYS A 202 23.18 52.38 34.71
N HIS A 203 24.50 52.38 34.53
CA HIS A 203 25.44 52.42 35.64
C HIS A 203 25.70 53.88 36.08
N ARG A 204 25.62 54.16 37.38
CA ARG A 204 26.09 55.45 37.92
C ARG A 204 27.54 55.30 38.34
N LEU A 205 28.44 56.01 37.65
CA LEU A 205 29.84 56.09 38.01
C LEU A 205 30.01 56.88 39.30
N THR A 206 30.30 56.16 40.38
CA THR A 206 31.31 56.54 41.38
C THR A 206 31.87 55.22 41.90
N PRO A 207 33.12 54.85 41.58
CA PRO A 207 33.70 53.61 42.08
C PRO A 207 33.94 53.77 43.58
N VAL A 208 33.10 53.12 44.39
CA VAL A 208 33.34 52.95 45.81
C VAL A 208 33.79 51.50 45.99
N SER A 209 35.05 51.30 46.38
CA SER A 209 35.57 50.00 46.81
C SER A 209 34.88 49.62 48.12
N GLN A 210 33.67 49.06 48.03
CA GLN A 210 33.01 48.47 49.17
C GLN A 210 33.48 47.02 49.29
N LEU A 211 33.84 46.59 50.50
CA LEU A 211 34.12 45.18 50.78
C LEU A 211 32.80 44.42 50.60
N VAL A 212 32.69 43.68 49.50
CA VAL A 212 31.51 42.85 49.22
C VAL A 212 31.75 41.51 49.90
N THR A 213 30.97 41.23 50.93
CA THR A 213 31.03 39.93 51.64
C THR A 213 30.18 38.86 50.93
N ASP A 214 29.32 39.28 50.00
CA ASP A 214 28.36 38.44 49.30
C ASP A 214 28.89 37.93 47.94
N LYS A 215 28.08 37.13 47.25
CA LYS A 215 28.43 36.50 45.97
C LYS A 215 28.79 37.54 44.89
N GLU A 216 30.07 37.60 44.53
CA GLU A 216 30.58 38.45 43.46
C GLU A 216 30.35 37.85 42.07
N TRP A 217 29.98 38.72 41.12
CA TRP A 217 29.83 38.37 39.70
C TRP A 217 30.84 39.18 38.90
N HIS A 218 31.68 38.49 38.14
CA HIS A 218 32.71 39.14 37.34
C HIS A 218 32.28 39.21 35.88
N PHE A 219 32.49 40.38 35.27
CA PHE A 219 32.19 40.62 33.87
C PHE A 219 33.41 41.22 33.18
N LEU A 220 33.72 40.73 31.99
CA LEU A 220 34.70 41.31 31.10
C LEU A 220 33.97 42.25 30.15
N LEU A 221 34.41 43.51 30.10
CA LEU A 221 33.94 44.48 29.12
C LEU A 221 35.02 44.64 28.05
N SER A 222 34.71 44.20 26.84
CA SER A 222 35.61 44.33 25.69
C SER A 222 34.81 44.58 24.42
N GLU A 223 35.30 45.45 23.54
CA GLU A 223 34.66 45.79 22.24
C GLU A 223 33.15 46.08 22.33
N ASN A 224 32.72 46.86 23.33
CA ASN A 224 31.31 47.20 23.57
C ASN A 224 30.40 45.99 23.82
N ARG A 225 30.97 44.85 24.24
CA ARG A 225 30.27 43.63 24.66
C ARG A 225 30.61 43.33 26.11
N VAL A 226 29.65 42.71 26.81
CA VAL A 226 29.80 42.28 28.20
C VAL A 226 29.72 40.76 28.24
N SER A 227 30.72 40.10 28.83
CA SER A 227 30.75 38.65 28.99
C SER A 227 30.96 38.26 30.45
N TYR A 228 30.17 37.31 30.94
CA TYR A 228 30.33 36.78 32.30
C TYR A 228 31.60 35.94 32.41
N VAL A 229 32.46 36.27 33.37
CA VAL A 229 33.70 35.55 33.67
C VAL A 229 33.44 34.59 34.83
N PRO A 230 33.52 33.27 34.60
CA PRO A 230 33.23 32.26 35.61
C PRO A 230 34.42 32.04 36.59
N ILE A 231 34.73 33.05 37.39
CA ILE A 231 35.86 33.00 38.34
C ILE A 231 35.65 31.92 39.42
N ASN A 232 34.42 31.78 39.93
CA ASN A 232 34.11 30.81 40.97
C ASN A 232 34.39 29.37 40.53
N GLU A 233 34.02 29.05 39.28
CA GLU A 233 34.24 27.74 38.69
C GLU A 233 35.73 27.48 38.43
N LEU A 234 36.47 28.49 37.95
CA LEU A 234 37.93 28.41 37.76
C LEU A 234 38.68 28.23 39.09
N LEU A 235 38.25 28.92 40.16
CA LEU A 235 38.81 28.77 41.51
C LEU A 235 38.54 27.37 42.09
N MET A 236 37.34 26.83 41.86
CA MET A 236 37.01 25.48 42.32
C MET A 236 37.90 24.43 41.65
N GLU A 237 38.15 24.57 40.35
CA GLU A 237 39.06 23.70 39.61
C GLU A 237 40.52 23.87 40.07
N LEU A 238 40.97 25.10 40.30
CA LEU A 238 42.30 25.38 40.86
C LEU A 238 42.47 24.69 42.22
N LYS A 239 41.49 24.80 43.11
CA LYS A 239 41.54 24.16 44.44
C LYS A 239 41.71 22.65 44.32
N ASP A 240 40.96 22.01 43.41
CA ASP A 240 41.08 20.57 43.16
C ASP A 240 42.46 20.19 42.60
N GLN A 241 43.00 20.98 41.66
CA GLN A 241 44.35 20.75 41.11
C GLN A 241 45.45 20.89 42.18
N VAL A 242 45.36 21.91 43.03
CA VAL A 242 46.31 22.14 44.12
C VAL A 242 46.24 21.01 45.15
N MET A 243 45.05 20.55 45.52
CA MET A 243 44.87 19.43 46.46
C MET A 243 45.41 18.11 45.89
N LYS A 244 45.13 17.80 44.62
CA LYS A 244 45.62 16.56 43.97
C LYS A 244 47.12 16.54 43.83
N ARG A 245 47.73 17.68 43.51
CA ARG A 245 49.17 17.74 43.27
C ARG A 245 49.98 17.94 44.54
N GLY A 246 49.39 18.46 45.62
CA GLY A 246 50.02 19.04 46.84
C GLY A 246 51.31 18.42 47.41
N SER A 247 51.64 17.16 47.11
CA SER A 247 52.96 16.58 47.40
C SER A 247 54.12 17.32 46.73
N TRP A 248 53.89 17.99 45.59
CA TRP A 248 54.91 18.77 44.88
C TRP A 248 55.32 20.07 45.60
N LEU A 249 54.41 20.71 46.35
CA LEU A 249 54.67 21.89 47.19
C LEU A 249 55.56 21.58 48.41
N ALA A 250 55.68 20.30 48.77
CA ALA A 250 56.65 19.86 49.77
C ALA A 250 58.08 19.88 49.21
N LYS A 251 58.25 19.69 47.89
CA LYS A 251 59.55 19.60 47.20
C LYS A 251 60.00 20.93 46.58
N TYR A 252 59.08 21.73 46.07
CA TYR A 252 59.35 23.04 45.45
C TYR A 252 58.54 24.14 46.14
N ARG A 253 59.15 25.31 46.39
CA ARG A 253 58.51 26.41 47.15
C ARG A 253 57.47 27.20 46.36
N GLU A 254 57.51 27.13 45.03
CA GLU A 254 56.68 27.90 44.10
C GLU A 254 56.33 27.06 42.85
N HIS A 255 55.18 27.32 42.22
CA HIS A 255 54.84 26.80 40.89
C HIS A 255 53.78 27.60 40.19
N HIS A 256 53.91 27.59 38.87
CA HIS A 256 53.01 28.21 37.93
C HIS A 256 52.14 27.11 37.31
N GLY A 257 50.83 27.30 37.38
CA GLY A 257 49.87 26.43 36.72
C GLY A 257 48.87 27.23 35.91
N LYS A 258 48.11 26.51 35.07
CA LYS A 258 47.07 27.06 34.21
C LYS A 258 45.81 26.20 34.40
N VAL A 259 44.67 26.83 34.72
CA VAL A 259 43.35 26.18 34.78
C VAL A 259 42.45 26.67 33.66
N GLY A 260 41.61 25.77 33.13
CA GLY A 260 40.74 26.02 32.00
C GLY A 260 41.05 25.14 30.77
N PRO A 261 40.24 25.25 29.71
CA PRO A 261 39.28 26.32 29.44
C PRO A 261 37.87 26.07 30.02
N TYR A 262 37.34 27.04 30.78
CA TYR A 262 35.93 27.04 31.20
C TYR A 262 35.21 28.23 30.55
N ARG A 263 34.21 27.93 29.70
CA ARG A 263 33.51 28.92 28.84
C ARG A 263 34.45 29.84 28.04
N GLY A 264 35.59 29.30 27.59
CA GLY A 264 36.60 30.03 26.82
C GLY A 264 37.59 30.86 27.66
N TYR A 265 37.47 30.86 28.99
CA TYR A 265 38.40 31.53 29.89
C TYR A 265 39.43 30.54 30.45
N THR A 266 40.64 31.05 30.61
CA THR A 266 41.78 30.35 31.20
C THR A 266 42.37 31.24 32.28
N MET A 267 42.80 30.67 33.40
CA MET A 267 43.42 31.41 34.51
C MET A 267 44.81 30.84 34.78
N ASP A 268 45.80 31.70 34.74
CA ASP A 268 47.16 31.40 35.17
C ASP A 268 47.26 31.67 36.68
N TYR A 269 47.99 30.82 37.41
CA TYR A 269 48.09 30.93 38.86
C TYR A 269 49.49 30.58 39.35
N ILE A 270 49.89 31.22 40.46
CA ILE A 270 51.13 30.93 41.16
C ILE A 270 50.79 30.44 42.56
N VAL A 271 51.39 29.32 42.94
CA VAL A 271 51.18 28.71 44.25
C VAL A 271 52.47 28.75 45.04
N GLU A 272 52.43 29.40 46.20
CA GLU A 272 53.57 29.56 47.08
C GLU A 272 53.35 28.93 48.45
N ARG A 273 54.43 28.36 49.02
CA ARG A 273 54.42 27.83 50.38
C ARG A 273 54.65 28.95 51.39
N GLN A 274 53.61 29.28 52.15
CA GLN A 274 53.68 30.24 53.26
C GLN A 274 54.01 29.53 54.59
N ALA A 275 54.95 30.10 55.35
CA ALA A 275 55.27 29.63 56.69
C ALA A 275 54.12 29.94 57.65
N LEU A 276 53.76 28.99 58.52
CA LEU A 276 52.71 29.18 59.52
C LEU A 276 53.10 30.30 60.50
N SER A 277 52.17 31.23 60.73
CA SER A 277 52.28 32.23 61.81
C SER A 277 52.32 31.52 63.18
N ALA A 278 53.04 32.09 64.15
CA ALA A 278 53.24 31.49 65.47
C ALA A 278 51.92 31.16 66.20
N LEU A 279 50.84 31.92 65.92
CA LEU A 279 49.51 31.71 66.47
C LEU A 279 48.83 30.42 65.93
N ASP A 280 49.04 30.08 64.66
CA ASP A 280 48.49 28.88 64.04
C ASP A 280 49.22 27.60 64.42
N GLN A 281 50.52 27.70 64.70
CA GLN A 281 51.30 26.56 65.19
C GLN A 281 50.81 26.08 66.56
N LEU A 282 50.28 26.99 67.39
CA LEU A 282 49.67 26.66 68.67
C LEU A 282 48.29 26.00 68.52
N SER A 283 47.47 26.48 67.57
CA SER A 283 46.11 25.94 67.34
C SER A 283 46.14 24.53 66.75
N ASN A 284 47.10 24.22 65.88
CA ASN A 284 47.12 22.98 65.11
C ASN A 284 48.01 21.87 65.71
N GLY A 285 48.45 22.01 66.96
CA GLY A 285 49.15 20.94 67.68
C GLY A 285 50.43 20.46 66.98
N GLY A 286 51.46 21.30 66.95
CA GLY A 286 52.87 20.94 66.71
C GLY A 286 53.17 19.71 65.85
N SER A 287 53.11 19.84 64.52
CA SER A 287 54.10 19.31 63.56
C SER A 287 53.72 19.65 62.11
N GLY A 288 54.61 20.34 61.39
CA GLY A 288 54.80 20.18 59.94
C GLY A 288 53.76 20.72 58.94
N GLY A 289 52.71 21.42 59.35
CA GLY A 289 51.76 22.03 58.40
C GLY A 289 52.37 23.18 57.60
N PHE A 290 52.00 23.34 56.33
CA PHE A 290 52.33 24.53 55.54
C PHE A 290 51.04 25.15 54.99
N ARG A 291 51.00 26.48 54.88
CA ARG A 291 49.93 27.19 54.19
C ARG A 291 50.27 27.36 52.73
N VAL A 292 49.25 27.31 51.90
CA VAL A 292 49.36 27.53 50.47
C VAL A 292 48.73 28.88 50.17
N GLY A 293 49.56 29.84 49.78
CA GLY A 293 49.10 31.11 49.22
C GLY A 293 48.94 30.95 47.72
N VAL A 294 47.83 31.44 47.17
CA VAL A 294 47.61 31.51 45.72
C VAL A 294 47.54 32.97 45.33
N SER A 295 48.39 33.38 44.41
CA SER A 295 48.32 34.67 43.73
C SER A 295 47.97 34.44 42.26
N THR A 296 47.20 35.37 41.72
CA THR A 296 46.76 35.41 40.31
C THR A 296 47.32 36.64 39.64
#